data_AF-A0A2N1PG65-F1
#
_entry.id   AF-A0A2N1PG65-F1
#
_cell.length_a   1.000
_cell.length_b   1.000
_cell.length_c   1.000
_cell.angle_alpha   90.00
_cell.angle_beta   90.00
_cell.angle_gamma   90.00
#
_symmetry.space_group_name_H-M   'P 1'
#
loop_
_entity.id
_entity.type
_entity.pdbx_description
1 polymer ?
#
loop_
_entity_poly.entity_id
_entity_poly.type
_entity_poly.pdbx_seq_one_letter_code
_entity_poly.pdbx_strand_id
1 'polypeptide(L)'
;GVSLHKMHANVRNRESLFGEYIFKYHPTFKDTIKFYDRDETSSIEGGDILVLNKETIAIGISERTDPDAIEVISRRLFKETDIKLVLAIDMPKKRAFVHLDTIWTQLDFNKFLVHHAFLGKKDIFMITPGSKKDSLRIEKRNETLKRVFSRVLKSPITMIPCGGDDAIASDREQWNDGANTLAIAPGVVIVYERNTITNKLLTEHGITVLPMTSSELSRGRGGPRCMSMPFYREDLE
;
A
#
# COMPACT_ATOMS: atom_id res chain seq x y z
N GLY A 1 -13.40 -8.37 4.21
CA GLY A 1 -13.32 -9.19 2.98
C GLY A 1 -11.87 -9.30 2.55
N VAL A 2 -11.62 -9.86 1.37
CA VAL A 2 -10.28 -10.06 0.79
C VAL A 2 -10.25 -9.67 -0.68
N SER A 3 -9.13 -9.17 -1.16
CA SER A 3 -8.84 -9.02 -2.59
C SER A 3 -7.94 -10.17 -3.03
N LEU A 4 -8.48 -11.16 -3.76
CA LEU A 4 -7.68 -12.26 -4.31
C LEU A 4 -7.18 -11.84 -5.69
N HIS A 5 -5.87 -11.67 -5.82
CA HIS A 5 -5.27 -10.95 -6.92
C HIS A 5 -5.05 -11.78 -8.19
N LYS A 6 -5.30 -11.15 -9.35
CA LYS A 6 -4.71 -11.51 -10.63
C LYS A 6 -3.35 -10.79 -10.73
N MET A 7 -2.27 -11.53 -10.52
CA MET A 7 -0.92 -10.94 -10.51
C MET A 7 -0.47 -10.61 -11.93
N HIS A 8 0.38 -9.59 -12.09
CA HIS A 8 0.85 -9.15 -13.40
C HIS A 8 1.75 -10.19 -14.07
N ALA A 9 2.72 -10.72 -13.32
CA ALA A 9 3.67 -11.69 -13.84
C ALA A 9 3.14 -13.13 -13.69
N ASN A 10 3.22 -13.93 -14.75
CA ASN A 10 2.78 -15.33 -14.76
C ASN A 10 3.39 -16.17 -13.63
N VAL A 11 4.66 -15.94 -13.29
CA VAL A 11 5.35 -16.67 -12.21
C VAL A 11 4.65 -16.46 -10.86
N ARG A 12 4.22 -15.23 -10.59
CA ARG A 12 3.51 -14.87 -9.36
C ARG A 12 2.03 -15.19 -9.41
N ASN A 13 1.42 -15.17 -10.60
CA ASN A 13 -0.01 -15.46 -10.74
C ASN A 13 -0.38 -16.91 -10.37
N ARG A 14 0.61 -17.80 -10.30
CA ARG A 14 0.44 -19.16 -9.77
C ARG A 14 0.29 -19.18 -8.24
N GLU A 15 0.81 -18.18 -7.53
CA GLU A 15 0.74 -18.08 -6.06
C GLU A 15 -0.71 -17.90 -5.57
N SER A 16 -1.55 -17.18 -6.33
CA SER A 16 -2.94 -16.90 -5.94
C SER A 16 -3.82 -18.15 -5.86
N LEU A 17 -3.38 -19.28 -6.43
CA LEU A 17 -4.04 -20.58 -6.27
C LEU A 17 -4.13 -21.01 -4.81
N PHE A 18 -3.10 -20.77 -4.00
CA PHE A 18 -3.12 -21.11 -2.57
C PHE A 18 -4.18 -20.30 -1.83
N GLY A 19 -4.23 -18.99 -2.09
CA GLY A 19 -5.27 -18.11 -1.54
C GLY A 19 -6.67 -18.55 -1.96
N GLU A 20 -6.86 -18.93 -3.23
CA GLU A 20 -8.15 -19.43 -3.72
C GLU A 20 -8.64 -20.63 -2.90
N TYR A 21 -7.79 -21.62 -2.68
CA TYR A 21 -8.17 -22.81 -1.90
C TYR A 21 -8.50 -22.46 -0.44
N ILE A 22 -7.73 -21.57 0.18
CA ILE A 22 -7.98 -21.12 1.55
C ILE A 22 -9.36 -20.43 1.64
N PHE A 23 -9.60 -19.42 0.80
CA PHE A 23 -10.85 -18.65 0.80
C PHE A 23 -12.05 -19.39 0.20
N LYS A 24 -11.86 -20.58 -0.35
CA LYS A 24 -12.93 -21.43 -0.89
C LYS A 24 -13.31 -22.57 0.05
N TYR A 25 -12.33 -23.17 0.74
CA TYR A 25 -12.56 -24.42 1.47
C TYR A 25 -12.28 -24.34 2.97
N HIS A 26 -11.42 -23.42 3.43
CA HIS A 26 -11.08 -23.37 4.84
C HIS A 26 -12.28 -22.94 5.68
N PRO A 27 -12.70 -23.69 6.73
CA PRO A 27 -13.94 -23.41 7.48
C PRO A 27 -14.04 -21.99 8.03
N THR A 28 -12.92 -21.42 8.46
CA THR A 28 -12.84 -20.04 8.97
C THR A 28 -12.99 -18.98 7.89
N PHE A 29 -12.58 -19.26 6.65
CA PHE A 29 -12.39 -18.22 5.61
C PHE A 29 -13.29 -18.37 4.39
N LYS A 30 -13.96 -19.51 4.21
CA LYS A 30 -14.80 -19.83 3.03
C LYS A 30 -15.92 -18.82 2.75
N ASP A 31 -16.40 -18.13 3.80
CA ASP A 31 -17.49 -17.15 3.70
C ASP A 31 -16.96 -15.70 3.59
N THR A 32 -15.65 -15.53 3.40
CA THR A 32 -15.03 -14.21 3.24
C THR A 32 -15.44 -13.59 1.91
N ILE A 33 -16.05 -12.40 1.97
CA ILE A 33 -16.38 -11.62 0.77
C ILE A 33 -15.10 -11.33 -0.03
N LYS A 34 -15.11 -11.70 -1.32
CA LYS A 34 -14.06 -11.37 -2.27
C LYS A 34 -14.35 -10.05 -2.99
N PHE A 35 -13.48 -9.07 -2.82
CA PHE A 35 -13.53 -7.79 -3.56
C PHE A 35 -12.82 -7.86 -4.91
N TYR A 36 -11.97 -8.86 -5.11
CA TYR A 36 -11.31 -9.17 -6.38
C TYR A 36 -11.12 -10.67 -6.49
N ASP A 37 -11.04 -11.20 -7.71
CA ASP A 37 -10.76 -12.61 -7.96
C ASP A 37 -9.56 -12.77 -8.91
N ARG A 38 -8.87 -13.89 -8.81
CA ARG A 38 -7.69 -14.20 -9.63
C ARG A 38 -8.05 -14.46 -11.10
N ASP A 39 -9.32 -14.77 -11.36
CA ASP A 39 -9.85 -15.00 -12.72
C ASP A 39 -10.28 -13.71 -13.43
N GLU A 40 -10.18 -12.55 -12.76
CA GLU A 40 -10.43 -11.24 -13.38
C GLU A 40 -9.46 -10.96 -14.53
N THR A 41 -9.81 -10.03 -15.43
CA THR A 41 -9.01 -9.74 -16.63
C THR A 41 -7.79 -8.89 -16.34
N SER A 42 -7.91 -7.90 -15.47
CA SER A 42 -6.91 -6.85 -15.23
C SER A 42 -6.07 -7.17 -13.99
N SER A 43 -4.82 -6.71 -13.98
CA SER A 43 -3.89 -7.01 -12.89
C SER A 43 -4.06 -6.06 -11.70
N ILE A 44 -3.88 -6.59 -10.49
CA ILE A 44 -3.79 -5.83 -9.24
C ILE A 44 -2.93 -6.61 -8.26
N GLU A 45 -2.03 -5.94 -7.53
CA GLU A 45 -1.16 -6.60 -6.54
C GLU A 45 -1.25 -5.92 -5.17
N GLY A 46 -1.06 -6.71 -4.10
CA GLY A 46 -1.31 -6.25 -2.73
C GLY A 46 -0.38 -5.16 -2.22
N GLY A 47 0.82 -5.01 -2.81
CA GLY A 47 1.74 -3.92 -2.49
C GLY A 47 1.15 -2.55 -2.84
N ASP A 48 0.23 -2.48 -3.81
CA ASP A 48 -0.42 -1.23 -4.19
C ASP A 48 -1.58 -0.84 -3.28
N ILE A 49 -2.09 -1.77 -2.45
CA ILE A 49 -3.29 -1.54 -1.63
C ILE A 49 -2.88 -1.10 -0.22
N LEU A 50 -3.32 0.10 0.16
CA LEU A 50 -3.20 0.66 1.50
C LEU A 50 -4.58 0.97 2.07
N VAL A 51 -5.00 0.20 3.07
CA VAL A 51 -6.20 0.50 3.86
C VAL A 51 -5.84 1.59 4.87
N LEU A 52 -6.32 2.81 4.65
CA LEU A 52 -5.93 3.97 5.45
C LEU A 52 -6.80 4.13 6.70
N ASN A 53 -8.10 3.86 6.57
CA ASN A 53 -9.08 3.86 7.65
C ASN A 53 -10.37 3.13 7.20
N LYS A 54 -11.40 3.13 8.05
CA LYS A 54 -12.70 2.47 7.81
C LYS A 54 -13.47 2.99 6.59
N GLU A 55 -13.14 4.18 6.08
CA GLU A 55 -13.85 4.84 4.97
C GLU A 55 -12.98 5.04 3.72
N THR A 56 -11.66 4.84 3.80
CA THR A 56 -10.70 5.22 2.75
C THR A 56 -9.65 4.14 2.48
N ILE A 57 -9.48 3.81 1.20
CA ILE A 57 -8.36 3.01 0.69
C ILE A 57 -7.57 3.85 -0.31
N ALA A 58 -6.24 3.70 -0.31
CA ALA A 58 -5.38 4.17 -1.40
C ALA A 58 -4.88 2.98 -2.22
N ILE A 59 -4.89 3.10 -3.54
CA ILE A 59 -4.43 2.08 -4.49
C ILE A 59 -3.47 2.72 -5.49
N GLY A 60 -2.27 2.15 -5.65
CA GLY A 60 -1.33 2.57 -6.69
C GLY A 60 -1.78 2.12 -8.08
N ILE A 61 -1.76 3.02 -9.06
CA ILE A 61 -1.76 2.69 -10.48
C ILE A 61 -0.30 2.51 -10.88
N SER A 62 0.14 1.26 -11.03
CA SER A 62 1.55 0.90 -11.13
C SER A 62 1.86 0.08 -12.39
N GLU A 63 3.05 -0.48 -12.49
CA GLU A 63 3.36 -1.53 -13.48
C GLU A 63 2.57 -2.83 -13.20
N ARG A 64 2.08 -3.01 -11.97
CA ARG A 64 1.47 -4.24 -11.47
C ARG A 64 -0.02 -4.16 -11.22
N THR A 65 -0.56 -2.95 -11.17
CA THR A 65 -1.98 -2.68 -10.90
C THR A 65 -2.56 -1.77 -11.96
N ASP A 66 -3.52 -2.30 -12.71
CA ASP A 66 -4.20 -1.64 -13.79
C ASP A 66 -5.37 -0.77 -13.28
N PRO A 67 -5.65 0.40 -13.90
CA PRO A 67 -6.80 1.23 -13.54
C PRO A 67 -8.15 0.49 -13.58
N ASP A 68 -8.33 -0.41 -14.55
CA ASP A 68 -9.55 -1.20 -14.70
C ASP A 68 -9.80 -2.10 -13.49
N ALA A 69 -8.74 -2.66 -12.90
CA ALA A 69 -8.84 -3.45 -11.68
C ALA A 69 -9.29 -2.60 -10.48
N ILE A 70 -8.81 -1.35 -10.41
CA ILE A 70 -9.20 -0.39 -9.39
C ILE A 70 -10.70 -0.05 -9.50
N GLU A 71 -11.25 0.08 -10.71
CA GLU A 71 -12.69 0.30 -10.88
C GLU A 71 -13.52 -0.89 -10.39
N VAL A 72 -13.13 -2.11 -10.75
CA VAL A 72 -13.83 -3.34 -10.34
C VAL A 72 -13.82 -3.49 -8.81
N ILE A 73 -12.65 -3.36 -8.17
CA ILE A 73 -12.56 -3.47 -6.71
C ILE A 73 -13.33 -2.34 -6.03
N SER A 74 -13.31 -1.10 -6.57
CA SER A 74 -14.03 0.04 -6.00
C SER A 74 -15.54 -0.20 -5.93
N ARG A 75 -16.15 -0.71 -7.02
CA ARG A 75 -17.60 -1.03 -7.03
C ARG A 75 -17.95 -2.05 -5.95
N ARG A 76 -17.13 -3.10 -5.79
CA ARG A 76 -17.36 -4.14 -4.78
C ARG A 76 -17.15 -3.63 -3.36
N LEU A 77 -16.10 -2.83 -3.13
CA LEU A 77 -15.85 -2.20 -1.84
C LEU A 77 -17.02 -1.32 -1.42
N PHE A 78 -17.50 -0.43 -2.29
CA PHE A 78 -18.61 0.48 -1.98
C PHE A 78 -19.94 -0.25 -1.74
N LYS A 79 -20.11 -1.44 -2.31
CA LYS A 79 -21.32 -2.23 -2.14
C LYS A 79 -21.31 -3.04 -0.84
N GLU A 80 -20.15 -3.57 -0.45
CA GLU A 80 -20.03 -4.59 0.58
C GLU A 80 -19.36 -4.07 1.87
N THR A 81 -18.96 -2.80 1.93
CA THR A 81 -18.24 -2.19 3.08
C THR A 81 -18.60 -0.72 3.30
N ASP A 82 -18.11 -0.13 4.40
CA ASP A 82 -18.24 1.31 4.72
C ASP A 82 -17.23 2.21 3.99
N ILE A 83 -16.42 1.65 3.08
CA ILE A 83 -15.51 2.44 2.26
C ILE A 83 -16.32 3.42 1.41
N LYS A 84 -15.93 4.70 1.42
CA LYS A 84 -16.58 5.80 0.70
C LYS A 84 -15.67 6.44 -0.34
N LEU A 85 -14.36 6.22 -0.22
CA LEU A 85 -13.36 6.83 -1.07
C LEU A 85 -12.25 5.83 -1.40
N VAL A 86 -11.96 5.68 -2.69
CA VAL A 86 -10.74 5.04 -3.18
C VAL A 86 -9.87 6.12 -3.82
N LEU A 87 -8.65 6.29 -3.31
CA LEU A 87 -7.63 7.16 -3.88
C LEU A 87 -6.76 6.33 -4.83
N ALA A 88 -6.94 6.49 -6.14
CA ALA A 88 -6.07 5.86 -7.12
C ALA A 88 -4.91 6.81 -7.48
N ILE A 89 -3.68 6.38 -7.23
CA ILE A 89 -2.48 7.24 -7.30
C ILE A 89 -1.62 6.82 -8.48
N ASP A 90 -1.40 7.71 -9.45
CA ASP A 90 -0.54 7.41 -10.60
C ASP A 90 0.94 7.35 -10.20
N MET A 91 1.56 6.21 -10.49
CA MET A 91 2.93 5.90 -10.09
C MET A 91 3.87 5.98 -11.30
N PRO A 92 5.11 6.48 -11.13
CA PRO A 92 6.14 6.37 -12.14
C PRO A 92 6.38 4.89 -12.48
N LYS A 93 6.21 4.53 -13.75
CA LYS A 93 6.46 3.18 -14.28
C LYS A 93 7.96 2.93 -14.44
N LYS A 94 8.66 2.81 -13.30
CA LYS A 94 10.09 2.47 -13.24
C LYS A 94 10.25 1.20 -12.42
N ARG A 95 11.14 0.31 -12.86
CA ARG A 95 11.42 -0.98 -12.19
C ARG A 95 11.78 -0.87 -10.70
N ALA A 96 12.32 0.27 -10.27
CA ALA A 96 12.63 0.54 -8.87
C ALA A 96 11.40 0.79 -7.98
N PHE A 97 10.23 1.06 -8.58
CA PHE A 97 8.97 1.37 -7.89
C PHE A 97 7.88 0.40 -8.35
N VAL A 98 7.92 -0.81 -7.79
CA VAL A 98 7.01 -1.88 -8.20
C VAL A 98 5.59 -1.64 -7.67
N HIS A 99 5.49 -1.07 -6.46
CA HIS A 99 4.23 -0.89 -5.73
C HIS A 99 4.22 0.39 -4.89
N LEU A 100 3.03 0.89 -4.54
CA LEU A 100 2.83 2.06 -3.66
C LEU A 100 3.50 1.92 -2.28
N ASP A 101 3.47 0.74 -1.68
CA ASP A 101 4.06 0.48 -0.37
C ASP A 101 5.60 0.46 -0.33
N THR A 102 6.24 0.54 -1.48
CA THR A 102 7.70 0.68 -1.54
C THR A 102 8.13 2.14 -1.43
N ILE A 103 7.20 3.10 -1.48
CA ILE A 103 7.53 4.53 -1.57
C ILE A 103 6.67 5.43 -0.69
N TRP A 104 5.54 4.93 -0.17
CA TRP A 104 4.58 5.67 0.64
C TRP A 104 3.94 4.72 1.65
N THR A 105 4.51 4.65 2.85
CA THR A 105 4.10 3.68 3.87
C THR A 105 3.66 4.39 5.13
N GLN A 106 2.45 4.08 5.59
CA GLN A 106 1.91 4.62 6.84
C GLN A 106 2.54 3.89 8.05
N LEU A 107 3.15 4.66 8.94
CA LEU A 107 3.85 4.16 10.13
C LEU A 107 3.04 4.35 11.42
N ASP A 108 2.20 5.38 11.41
CA ASP A 108 1.44 5.90 12.53
C ASP A 108 0.22 6.66 11.99
N PHE A 109 -0.63 7.21 12.87
CA PHE A 109 -1.85 7.94 12.49
C PHE A 109 -1.61 9.00 11.39
N ASN A 110 -0.54 9.78 11.51
CA ASN A 110 -0.21 10.86 10.59
C ASN A 110 1.24 10.87 10.08
N LYS A 111 2.01 9.81 10.34
CA LYS A 111 3.42 9.72 9.93
C LYS A 111 3.60 8.71 8.80
N PHE A 112 4.29 9.14 7.75
CA PHE A 112 4.53 8.35 6.56
C PHE A 112 6.03 8.30 6.25
N LEU A 113 6.53 7.12 5.89
CA LEU A 113 7.85 6.95 5.30
C LEU A 113 7.75 7.11 3.79
N VAL A 114 8.56 8.01 3.23
CA VAL A 114 8.39 8.49 1.87
C VAL A 114 9.70 8.49 1.10
N HIS A 115 9.65 8.04 -0.15
CA HIS A 115 10.76 8.19 -1.08
C HIS A 115 10.76 9.58 -1.77
N HIS A 116 11.93 10.19 -1.98
CA HIS A 116 12.05 11.55 -2.52
C HIS A 116 11.34 11.77 -3.87
N ALA A 117 11.29 10.73 -4.71
CA ALA A 117 10.61 10.76 -6.01
C ALA A 117 9.09 11.04 -5.94
N PHE A 118 8.51 11.01 -4.73
CA PHE A 118 7.09 11.23 -4.47
C PHE A 118 6.75 12.53 -3.72
N LEU A 119 7.73 13.41 -3.53
CA LEU A 119 7.50 14.74 -2.94
C LEU A 119 6.75 15.70 -3.88
N GLY A 120 6.83 15.47 -5.20
CA GLY A 120 6.17 16.28 -6.22
C GLY A 120 4.65 16.02 -6.35
N LYS A 121 4.00 16.81 -7.21
CA LYS A 121 2.59 16.58 -7.56
C LYS A 121 2.45 15.25 -8.32
N LYS A 122 1.35 14.55 -8.05
CA LYS A 122 0.95 13.33 -8.75
C LYS A 122 -0.47 13.49 -9.29
N ASP A 123 -0.75 12.74 -10.34
CA ASP A 123 -2.12 12.55 -10.76
C ASP A 123 -2.79 11.57 -9.77
N ILE A 124 -3.85 12.03 -9.14
CA ILE A 124 -4.60 11.31 -8.11
C ILE A 124 -6.06 11.32 -8.54
N PHE A 125 -6.65 10.15 -8.67
CA PHE A 125 -8.06 9.99 -9.04
C PHE A 125 -8.85 9.66 -7.78
N MET A 126 -9.76 10.56 -7.41
CA MET A 126 -10.68 10.37 -6.30
C MET A 126 -11.90 9.62 -6.82
N ILE A 127 -12.02 8.35 -6.45
CA ILE A 127 -13.11 7.48 -6.86
C ILE A 127 -14.12 7.38 -5.72
N THR A 128 -15.38 7.67 -6.02
CA THR A 128 -16.51 7.66 -5.07
C THR A 128 -17.72 6.97 -5.72
N PRO A 129 -18.73 6.54 -4.95
CA PRO A 129 -20.00 6.07 -5.52
C PRO A 129 -20.62 7.14 -6.44
N GLY A 130 -21.06 6.72 -7.63
CA GLY A 130 -21.77 7.59 -8.56
C GLY A 130 -23.26 7.71 -8.24
N SER A 131 -23.98 8.53 -9.02
CA SER A 131 -25.42 8.79 -8.82
C SER A 131 -26.34 7.64 -9.25
N LYS A 132 -25.85 6.72 -10.09
CA LYS A 132 -26.57 5.51 -10.52
C LYS A 132 -26.04 4.29 -9.79
N LYS A 133 -26.87 3.25 -9.65
CA LYS A 133 -26.47 1.95 -9.10
C LYS A 133 -25.22 1.43 -9.83
N ASP A 134 -24.23 0.97 -9.05
CA ASP A 134 -22.94 0.42 -9.51
C ASP A 134 -22.08 1.38 -10.36
N SER A 135 -22.46 2.66 -10.45
CA SER A 135 -21.67 3.68 -11.14
C SER A 135 -20.59 4.27 -10.22
N LEU A 136 -19.50 4.72 -10.82
CA LEU A 136 -18.40 5.39 -10.13
C LEU A 136 -18.37 6.85 -10.56
N ARG A 137 -18.11 7.75 -9.62
CA ARG A 137 -17.71 9.13 -9.89
C ARG A 137 -16.21 9.23 -9.67
N ILE A 138 -15.49 9.62 -10.72
CA ILE A 138 -14.03 9.74 -10.73
C ILE A 138 -13.65 11.20 -10.95
N GLU A 139 -12.89 11.77 -10.02
CA GLU A 139 -12.39 13.14 -10.11
C GLU A 139 -10.86 13.14 -10.13
N LYS A 140 -10.26 13.59 -11.24
CA LYS A 140 -8.80 13.72 -11.35
C LYS A 140 -8.32 14.99 -10.66
N ARG A 141 -7.27 14.87 -9.85
CA ARG A 141 -6.57 15.99 -9.21
C ARG A 141 -5.07 15.86 -9.43
N ASN A 142 -4.39 17.01 -9.56
CA ASN A 142 -2.94 17.09 -9.61
C ASN A 142 -2.43 17.83 -8.37
N GLU A 143 -2.10 17.08 -7.33
CA GLU A 143 -1.75 17.59 -6.00
C GLU A 143 -0.61 16.75 -5.39
N THR A 144 0.01 17.24 -4.30
CA THR A 144 0.99 16.44 -3.55
C THR A 144 0.26 15.43 -2.66
N LEU A 145 0.86 14.24 -2.46
CA LEU A 145 0.29 13.22 -1.57
C LEU A 145 0.11 13.75 -0.15
N LYS A 146 1.07 14.53 0.36
CA LYS A 146 0.96 15.21 1.67
C LYS A 146 -0.36 15.97 1.80
N ARG A 147 -0.74 16.76 0.79
CA ARG A 147 -1.95 17.58 0.82
C ARG A 147 -3.22 16.73 0.81
N VAL A 148 -3.27 15.73 -0.09
CA VAL A 148 -4.44 14.86 -0.22
C VAL A 148 -4.63 14.01 1.03
N PHE A 149 -3.57 13.36 1.52
CA PHE A 149 -3.63 12.54 2.73
C PHE A 149 -3.96 13.39 3.96
N SER A 150 -3.43 14.62 4.07
CA SER A 150 -3.81 15.49 5.20
C SER A 150 -5.30 15.80 5.23
N ARG A 151 -5.91 16.02 4.05
CA ARG A 151 -7.35 16.28 3.94
C ARG A 151 -8.17 15.03 4.27
N VAL A 152 -7.76 13.88 3.74
CA VAL A 152 -8.52 12.62 3.87
C VAL A 152 -8.42 12.02 5.26
N LEU A 153 -7.23 12.07 5.87
CA LEU A 153 -6.99 11.63 7.24
C LEU A 153 -7.32 12.70 8.29
N LYS A 154 -7.76 13.89 7.85
CA LYS A 154 -8.12 15.03 8.72
C LYS A 154 -7.02 15.36 9.75
N SER A 155 -5.76 15.19 9.37
CA SER A 155 -4.60 15.34 10.25
C SER A 155 -3.40 15.85 9.45
N PRO A 156 -2.59 16.78 10.00
CA PRO A 156 -1.37 17.22 9.32
C PRO A 156 -0.39 16.05 9.18
N ILE A 157 0.01 15.78 7.93
CA ILE A 157 0.91 14.66 7.62
C ILE A 157 2.38 15.03 7.85
N THR A 158 3.07 14.19 8.59
CA THR A 158 4.54 14.21 8.73
C THR A 158 5.12 13.18 7.76
N MET A 159 5.99 13.64 6.86
CA MET A 159 6.72 12.78 5.93
C MET A 159 8.15 12.61 6.43
N ILE A 160 8.57 11.38 6.62
CA ILE A 160 9.93 11.00 7.00
C ILE A 160 10.62 10.52 5.71
N PRO A 161 11.72 11.15 5.27
CA PRO A 161 12.40 10.75 4.04
C PRO A 161 13.20 9.46 4.22
N CYS A 162 12.95 8.46 3.38
CA CYS A 162 13.77 7.24 3.32
C CYS A 162 15.22 7.61 2.96
N GLY A 163 16.19 7.19 3.75
CA GLY A 163 17.62 7.49 3.59
C GLY A 163 18.01 8.97 3.74
N GLY A 164 17.10 9.83 4.24
CA GLY A 164 17.38 11.24 4.51
C GLY A 164 17.35 12.15 3.28
N ASP A 165 17.97 13.32 3.41
CA ASP A 165 17.99 14.36 2.37
C ASP A 165 19.08 14.14 1.30
N ASP A 166 20.04 13.25 1.56
CA ASP A 166 21.06 12.88 0.58
C ASP A 166 20.49 11.90 -0.45
N ALA A 167 20.45 12.32 -1.71
CA ALA A 167 19.85 11.52 -2.78
C ALA A 167 20.52 10.15 -2.96
N ILE A 168 21.84 10.06 -2.77
CA ILE A 168 22.60 8.81 -2.92
C ILE A 168 22.23 7.82 -1.79
N ALA A 169 22.17 8.31 -0.55
CA ALA A 169 21.73 7.53 0.58
C ALA A 169 20.26 7.11 0.44
N SER A 170 19.39 8.01 0.00
CA SER A 170 17.98 7.74 -0.24
C SER A 170 17.79 6.63 -1.27
N ASP A 171 18.43 6.73 -2.44
CA ASP A 171 18.36 5.70 -3.48
C ASP A 171 18.94 4.36 -3.00
N ARG A 172 20.02 4.38 -2.21
CA ARG A 172 20.66 3.17 -1.68
C ARG A 172 19.77 2.44 -0.66
N GLU A 173 19.16 3.17 0.28
CA GLU A 173 18.27 2.55 1.27
C GLU A 173 16.93 2.17 0.66
N GLN A 174 16.42 2.93 -0.31
CA GLN A 174 15.27 2.56 -1.12
C GLN A 174 15.50 1.23 -1.85
N TRP A 175 16.67 1.06 -2.46
CA TRP A 175 17.06 -0.18 -3.13
C TRP A 175 17.06 -1.39 -2.19
N ASN A 176 17.24 -1.16 -0.90
CA ASN A 176 17.18 -2.15 0.18
C ASN A 176 15.80 -2.19 0.85
N ASP A 177 14.76 -1.72 0.16
CA ASP A 177 13.37 -1.71 0.62
C ASP A 177 13.17 -0.90 1.93
N GLY A 178 13.95 0.16 2.13
CA GLY A 178 13.92 1.00 3.34
C GLY A 178 12.56 1.59 3.65
N ALA A 179 11.78 1.96 2.62
CA ALA A 179 10.42 2.47 2.79
C ALA A 179 9.36 1.38 2.97
N ASN A 180 9.68 0.10 2.79
CA ASN A 180 8.75 -1.03 2.90
C ASN A 180 8.69 -1.59 4.33
N THR A 181 8.27 -0.75 5.27
CA THR A 181 8.24 -1.07 6.71
C THR A 181 6.88 -1.64 7.12
N LEU A 182 6.87 -2.53 8.12
CA LEU A 182 5.64 -3.11 8.65
C LEU A 182 5.28 -2.46 9.99
N ALA A 183 4.22 -1.67 10.03
CA ALA A 183 3.64 -1.20 11.29
C ALA A 183 2.86 -2.33 11.98
N ILE A 184 3.23 -2.66 13.21
CA ILE A 184 2.52 -3.66 14.03
C ILE A 184 1.60 -3.01 15.07
N ALA A 185 1.88 -1.75 15.44
CA ALA A 185 1.02 -0.86 16.20
C ALA A 185 1.28 0.59 15.73
N PRO A 186 0.42 1.57 16.04
CA PRO A 186 0.68 2.98 15.73
C PRO A 186 2.05 3.42 16.28
N GLY A 187 2.96 3.79 15.39
CA GLY A 187 4.31 4.21 15.78
C GLY A 187 5.26 3.08 16.16
N VAL A 188 4.92 1.80 15.95
CA VAL A 188 5.81 0.65 16.20
C VAL A 188 5.99 -0.14 14.91
N VAL A 189 7.22 -0.18 14.39
CA VAL A 189 7.51 -0.70 13.05
C VAL A 189 8.63 -1.73 13.04
N ILE A 190 8.48 -2.76 12.21
CA ILE A 190 9.53 -3.72 11.87
C ILE A 190 10.23 -3.24 10.61
N VAL A 191 11.57 -3.21 10.65
CA VAL A 191 12.43 -2.68 9.58
C VAL A 191 13.63 -3.60 9.35
N TYR A 192 14.28 -3.48 8.19
CA TYR A 192 15.60 -4.06 8.00
C TYR A 192 16.70 -3.24 8.69
N GLU A 193 17.59 -3.93 9.41
CA GLU A 193 18.68 -3.28 10.17
C GLU A 193 19.66 -2.50 9.28
N ARG A 194 19.81 -2.91 8.00
CA ARG A 194 20.78 -2.33 7.05
C ARG A 194 20.47 -0.90 6.62
N ASN A 195 19.25 -0.40 6.86
CA ASN A 195 18.80 0.94 6.46
C ASN A 195 19.04 1.93 7.60
N THR A 196 20.31 2.15 7.92
CA THR A 196 20.74 2.82 9.16
C THR A 196 20.28 4.26 9.25
N ILE A 197 20.23 4.99 8.13
CA ILE A 197 19.80 6.40 8.10
C ILE A 197 18.29 6.48 8.31
N THR A 198 17.53 5.66 7.59
CA THR A 198 16.08 5.56 7.75
C THR A 198 15.72 5.18 9.20
N ASN A 199 16.36 4.16 9.77
CA ASN A 199 16.07 3.68 11.12
C ASN A 199 16.36 4.76 12.18
N LYS A 200 17.43 5.53 11.99
CA LYS A 200 17.74 6.68 12.85
C LYS A 200 16.65 7.76 12.74
N LEU A 201 16.27 8.14 11.53
CA LEU A 201 15.22 9.15 11.30
C LEU A 201 13.87 8.73 11.87
N LEU A 202 13.48 7.46 11.72
CA LEU A 202 12.27 6.91 12.33
C LEU A 202 12.29 7.12 13.86
N THR A 203 13.40 6.75 14.50
CA THR A 203 13.57 6.90 15.96
C THR A 203 13.49 8.37 16.38
N GLU A 204 14.13 9.28 15.64
CA GLU A 204 14.09 10.73 15.90
C GLU A 204 12.68 11.32 15.75
N HIS A 205 11.81 10.69 14.96
CA HIS A 205 10.40 11.06 14.80
C HIS A 205 9.46 10.33 15.77
N GLY A 206 10.00 9.72 16.82
CA GLY A 206 9.24 9.05 17.87
C GLY A 206 8.64 7.71 17.45
N ILE A 207 9.15 7.10 16.38
CA ILE A 207 8.76 5.74 15.97
C ILE A 207 9.63 4.73 16.73
N THR A 208 8.99 3.73 17.34
CA THR A 208 9.66 2.57 17.91
C THR A 208 10.09 1.64 16.78
N VAL A 209 11.40 1.47 16.61
CA VAL A 209 12.00 0.67 15.54
C VAL A 209 12.39 -0.71 16.06
N LEU A 210 11.87 -1.76 15.43
CA LEU A 210 12.20 -3.15 15.68
C LEU A 210 13.03 -3.71 14.50
N PRO A 211 14.37 -3.68 14.58
CA PRO A 211 15.21 -4.12 13.48
C PRO A 211 15.19 -5.65 13.34
N MET A 212 15.22 -6.13 12.10
CA MET A 212 15.48 -7.54 11.76
C MET A 212 16.66 -7.66 10.79
N THR A 213 17.37 -8.79 10.89
CA THR A 213 18.48 -9.12 9.98
C THR A 213 17.96 -9.36 8.57
N SER A 214 18.65 -8.82 7.57
CA SER A 214 18.16 -8.79 6.19
C SER A 214 19.17 -9.30 5.15
N SER A 215 20.20 -10.03 5.56
CA SER A 215 21.32 -10.46 4.71
C SER A 215 20.87 -11.19 3.44
N GLU A 216 19.93 -12.14 3.59
CA GLU A 216 19.44 -12.99 2.50
C GLU A 216 18.07 -12.55 1.97
N LEU A 217 17.12 -12.23 2.86
CA LEU A 217 15.74 -11.88 2.46
C LEU A 217 15.68 -10.65 1.55
N SER A 218 16.53 -9.65 1.78
CA SER A 218 16.56 -8.43 0.95
C SER A 218 16.98 -8.69 -0.50
N ARG A 219 17.61 -9.83 -0.82
CA ARG A 219 17.91 -10.22 -2.20
C ARG A 219 16.64 -10.43 -3.04
N GLY A 220 15.52 -10.75 -2.37
CA GLY A 220 14.20 -10.90 -2.97
C GLY A 220 13.49 -9.59 -3.33
N ARG A 221 14.04 -8.42 -2.98
CA ARG A 221 13.45 -7.08 -3.23
C ARG A 221 12.08 -6.90 -2.58
N GLY A 222 12.05 -7.05 -1.27
CA GLY A 222 10.88 -6.80 -0.45
C GLY A 222 11.26 -6.63 1.01
N GLY A 223 10.67 -5.63 1.67
CA GLY A 223 10.83 -5.37 3.09
C GLY A 223 9.88 -6.20 3.95
N PRO A 224 9.88 -5.96 5.28
CA PRO A 224 8.97 -6.62 6.21
C PRO A 224 7.50 -6.56 5.81
N ARG A 225 7.05 -5.46 5.18
CA ARG A 225 5.65 -5.34 4.73
C ARG A 225 5.34 -6.34 3.61
N CYS A 226 6.18 -6.43 2.59
CA CYS A 226 6.02 -7.36 1.46
C CYS A 226 5.96 -8.84 1.88
N MET A 227 6.58 -9.19 3.01
CA MET A 227 6.59 -10.56 3.55
C MET A 227 5.40 -10.86 4.46
N SER A 228 4.45 -9.94 4.59
CA SER A 228 3.34 -10.03 5.54
C SER A 228 1.99 -9.70 4.89
N MET A 229 0.92 -10.29 5.42
CA MET A 229 -0.45 -9.97 5.06
C MET A 229 -1.30 -9.97 6.33
N PRO A 230 -1.65 -8.81 6.90
CA PRO A 230 -2.47 -8.75 8.11
C PRO A 230 -3.86 -9.36 7.87
N PHE A 231 -4.23 -10.37 8.66
CA PHE A 231 -5.58 -10.95 8.63
C PHE A 231 -6.55 -10.21 9.57
N TYR A 232 -6.01 -9.67 10.66
CA TYR A 232 -6.73 -8.92 11.67
C TYR A 232 -5.84 -7.82 12.24
N ARG A 233 -6.42 -6.67 12.53
CA ARG A 233 -5.85 -5.57 13.30
C ARG A 233 -6.95 -5.04 14.22
N GLU A 234 -6.58 -4.63 15.43
CA GLU A 234 -7.51 -3.96 16.34
C GLU A 234 -8.00 -2.63 15.73
N ASP A 235 -9.21 -2.23 16.11
CA ASP A 235 -9.76 -0.94 15.71
C ASP A 235 -8.92 0.18 16.34
N LEU A 236 -8.72 1.26 15.58
CA LEU A 236 -8.10 2.48 16.08
C LEU A 236 -9.12 3.24 16.94
N GLU A 237 -8.70 3.71 18.11
CA GLU A 237 -9.45 4.62 18.98
C GLU A 237 -9.57 6.03 18.38
#